data_AF-A0A8J5QBR8-F1
#
_entry.id   AF-A0A8J5QBR8-F1
#
_cell.length_a   1.000
_cell.length_b   1.000
_cell.length_c   1.000
_cell.angle_alpha   90.00
_cell.angle_beta   90.00
_cell.angle_gamma   90.00
#
_symmetry.space_group_name_H-M   'P 1'
#
loop_
_entity.id
_entity.type
_entity.pdbx_description
1 polymer ?
#
loop_
_entity_poly.entity_id
_entity_poly.type
_entity_poly.pdbx_seq_one_letter_code
_entity_poly.pdbx_strand_id
1 'polypeptide(L)'
;MLLDCQNRLSFVGRSTAHSFMHHIRNTIEKHDGPSEFTADSNWSGLPERLPVTPSMQSFLPPSTTTSLIEFYFNHVRSFIDIVNPEAVSLTLYRFQNNPNEVQGPDRCIFYLVLAVALALDPGDSAHSPSPEFKHQLFAIAEGLAHPTRTFEKSQYHDDVLWPLQALALMSFFMLSVSMRNTAYEYCGRAVRVAYALGIHRGHESEINQFPANEELRTTQPTKQSQQSFEKGHARSPY
;
A
#
# COMPACT_ATOMS: atom_id res chain seq x y z
N MET A 1 -2.10 -17.67 -22.61
CA MET A 1 -0.68 -17.60 -22.26
C MET A 1 -0.01 -16.85 -23.39
N LEU A 2 0.78 -15.82 -23.07
CA LEU A 2 1.49 -15.03 -24.07
C LEU A 2 2.98 -15.07 -23.75
N LEU A 3 3.80 -15.02 -24.81
CA LEU A 3 5.24 -14.98 -24.66
C LEU A 3 5.63 -13.55 -24.34
N ASP A 4 6.27 -13.37 -23.19
CA ASP A 4 6.95 -12.12 -22.86
C ASP A 4 8.15 -11.89 -23.80
N CYS A 5 8.69 -10.67 -23.82
CA CYS A 5 9.91 -10.27 -24.54
C CYS A 5 11.13 -11.15 -24.26
N GLN A 6 11.15 -11.88 -23.13
CA GLN A 6 12.18 -12.88 -22.80
C GLN A 6 11.84 -14.31 -23.28
N ASN A 7 10.83 -14.47 -24.14
CA ASN A 7 10.32 -15.75 -24.64
C ASN A 7 9.81 -16.69 -23.53
N ARG A 8 9.34 -16.12 -22.41
CA ARG A 8 8.77 -16.87 -21.28
C ARG A 8 7.26 -16.90 -21.38
N LEU A 9 6.65 -18.06 -21.14
CA LEU A 9 5.20 -18.19 -21.07
C LEU A 9 4.67 -17.48 -19.83
N SER A 10 3.99 -16.34 -20.02
CA SER A 10 3.25 -15.66 -18.97
C SER A 10 1.76 -15.97 -19.08
N PHE A 11 1.13 -16.30 -17.95
CA PHE A 11 -0.32 -16.43 -17.89
C PHE A 11 -0.95 -15.05 -17.88
N VAL A 12 -1.44 -14.63 -19.04
CA VAL A 12 -2.21 -13.40 -19.18
C VAL A 12 -3.69 -13.72 -18.99
N GLY A 13 -4.28 -13.21 -17.90
CA GLY A 13 -5.71 -13.37 -17.61
C GLY A 13 -6.59 -12.76 -18.72
N ARG A 14 -7.79 -13.32 -18.93
CA ARG A 14 -8.70 -12.90 -20.02
C ARG A 14 -9.16 -11.43 -19.93
N SER A 15 -9.04 -10.80 -18.77
CA SER A 15 -9.48 -9.43 -18.51
C SER A 15 -8.35 -8.39 -18.46
N THR A 16 -7.11 -8.76 -18.79
CA THR A 16 -6.00 -7.80 -18.81
C THR A 16 -6.05 -6.95 -20.09
N ALA A 17 -5.53 -5.72 -20.02
CA ALA A 17 -5.36 -4.87 -21.20
C ALA A 17 -4.55 -5.56 -22.32
N HIS A 18 -3.62 -6.43 -21.94
CA HIS A 18 -2.81 -7.22 -22.85
C HIS A 18 -3.64 -8.27 -23.63
N SER A 19 -4.61 -8.94 -22.98
CA SER A 19 -5.55 -9.84 -23.66
C SER A 19 -6.45 -9.12 -24.65
N PHE A 20 -6.88 -7.90 -24.32
CA PHE A 20 -7.68 -7.06 -25.21
C PHE A 20 -6.88 -6.60 -26.44
N MET A 21 -5.65 -6.12 -26.25
CA MET A 21 -4.80 -5.69 -27.37
C MET A 21 -4.39 -6.85 -28.28
N HIS A 22 -4.10 -8.02 -27.70
CA HIS A 22 -3.89 -9.23 -28.48
C HIS A 22 -5.13 -9.62 -29.30
N HIS A 23 -6.34 -9.43 -28.75
CA HIS A 23 -7.58 -9.67 -29.49
C HIS A 23 -7.76 -8.69 -30.67
N ILE A 24 -7.49 -7.40 -30.46
CA ILE A 24 -7.53 -6.39 -31.54
C ILE A 24 -6.54 -6.76 -32.65
N ARG A 25 -5.29 -7.08 -32.29
CA ARG A 25 -4.23 -7.46 -33.25
C ARG A 25 -4.64 -8.65 -34.10
N ASN A 26 -5.10 -9.73 -33.46
CA ASN A 26 -5.55 -10.92 -34.18
C ASN A 26 -6.77 -10.65 -35.07
N THR A 27 -7.60 -9.67 -34.72
CA THR A 27 -8.77 -9.30 -35.54
C THR A 27 -8.32 -8.51 -36.77
N ILE A 28 -7.42 -7.54 -36.59
CA ILE A 28 -6.84 -6.75 -37.69
C ILE A 28 -6.03 -7.64 -38.63
N GLU A 29 -5.19 -8.54 -38.11
CA GLU A 29 -4.39 -9.44 -38.94
C GLU A 29 -5.26 -10.37 -39.81
N LYS A 30 -6.39 -10.84 -39.26
CA LYS A 30 -7.35 -11.67 -40.01
C LYS A 30 -8.10 -10.91 -41.10
N HIS A 31 -8.32 -9.60 -40.91
CA HIS A 31 -9.13 -8.80 -41.82
C HIS A 31 -8.29 -8.06 -42.87
N ASP A 32 -7.20 -7.42 -42.45
CA ASP A 32 -6.38 -6.52 -43.26
C ASP A 32 -4.98 -7.09 -43.56
N GLY A 33 -4.63 -8.26 -43.00
CA GLY A 33 -3.35 -8.90 -43.20
C GLY A 33 -2.23 -8.40 -42.28
N PRO A 34 -0.98 -8.85 -42.50
CA PRO A 34 0.16 -8.43 -41.70
C PRO A 34 0.48 -6.94 -41.92
N SER A 35 0.66 -6.20 -40.83
CA SER A 35 0.98 -4.77 -40.78
C SER A 35 2.09 -4.53 -39.75
N GLU A 36 2.66 -3.34 -39.71
CA GLU A 36 3.65 -2.96 -38.69
C GLU A 36 3.10 -3.19 -37.27
N PHE A 37 1.81 -2.91 -37.04
CA PHE A 37 1.13 -3.18 -35.78
C PHE A 37 0.94 -4.68 -35.49
N THR A 38 0.60 -5.50 -36.50
CA THR A 38 0.36 -6.94 -36.32
C THR A 38 1.62 -7.80 -36.41
N ALA A 39 2.74 -7.24 -36.86
CA ALA A 39 4.06 -7.90 -36.91
C ALA A 39 5.00 -7.47 -35.78
N ASP A 40 4.67 -6.42 -35.01
CA ASP A 40 5.50 -5.93 -33.92
C ASP A 40 5.75 -7.02 -32.86
N SER A 41 6.98 -7.51 -32.79
CA SER A 41 7.37 -8.57 -31.86
C SER A 41 7.59 -8.06 -30.44
N ASN A 42 7.71 -6.74 -30.26
CA ASN A 42 7.98 -6.10 -28.98
C ASN A 42 6.69 -5.68 -28.24
N TRP A 43 5.52 -5.91 -28.85
CA TRP A 43 4.22 -5.55 -28.28
C TRP A 43 3.96 -6.16 -26.89
N SER A 44 4.43 -7.40 -26.64
CA SER A 44 4.26 -8.05 -25.34
C SER A 44 5.22 -7.55 -24.27
N GLY A 45 6.31 -6.94 -24.68
CA GLY A 45 7.21 -6.21 -23.81
C GLY A 45 6.64 -4.84 -23.48
N LEU A 46 5.59 -4.77 -22.67
CA LEU A 46 5.56 -3.65 -21.73
C LEU A 46 6.83 -3.85 -20.92
N PRO A 47 7.85 -2.96 -20.99
CA PRO A 47 9.19 -3.27 -20.51
C PRO A 47 9.08 -3.75 -19.08
N GLU A 48 9.28 -5.06 -18.87
CA GLU A 48 9.47 -5.62 -17.55
C GLU A 48 10.73 -4.92 -17.08
N ARG A 49 10.50 -3.97 -16.18
CA ARG A 49 11.37 -2.85 -15.87
C ARG A 49 12.72 -3.44 -15.49
N LEU A 50 13.70 -3.34 -16.40
CA LEU A 50 15.08 -3.70 -16.07
C LEU A 50 15.42 -2.95 -14.78
N PRO A 51 15.97 -3.62 -13.76
CA PRO A 51 16.32 -2.97 -12.51
C PRO A 51 17.30 -1.85 -12.85
N VAL A 52 16.80 -0.61 -12.82
CA VAL A 52 17.64 0.57 -12.94
C VAL A 52 18.51 0.51 -11.70
N THR A 53 19.78 0.18 -11.88
CA THR A 53 20.78 0.32 -10.82
C THR A 53 20.68 1.76 -10.35
N PRO A 54 20.28 2.02 -9.09
CA PRO A 54 20.11 3.37 -8.61
C PRO A 54 21.49 4.03 -8.59
N SER A 55 21.80 4.78 -9.65
CA SER A 55 22.89 5.73 -9.64
C SER A 55 22.56 6.73 -8.53
N MET A 56 23.38 6.75 -7.48
CA MET A 56 23.16 7.51 -6.26
C MET A 56 23.18 9.04 -6.43
N GLN A 57 23.19 9.57 -7.66
CA GLN A 57 23.46 10.98 -7.90
C GLN A 57 22.56 11.55 -9.00
N SER A 58 21.40 12.03 -8.59
CA SER A 58 20.67 13.06 -9.33
C SER A 58 19.74 13.77 -8.36
N PHE A 59 20.29 14.67 -7.54
CA PHE A 59 19.45 15.54 -6.73
C PHE A 59 18.88 16.65 -7.59
N LEU A 60 17.56 16.79 -7.52
CA LEU A 60 16.86 17.99 -7.93
C LEU A 60 17.41 19.19 -7.13
N PRO A 61 17.49 20.39 -7.72
CA PRO A 61 17.73 21.60 -6.96
C PRO A 61 16.73 21.75 -5.80
N PRO A 62 17.14 22.33 -4.65
CA PRO A 62 16.26 22.52 -3.51
C PRO A 62 14.98 23.29 -3.87
N SER A 63 15.08 24.32 -4.71
CA SER A 63 13.93 25.09 -5.20
C SER A 63 12.93 24.22 -5.96
N THR A 64 13.40 23.42 -6.91
CA THR A 64 12.56 22.49 -7.68
C THR A 64 11.89 21.45 -6.78
N THR A 65 12.61 20.94 -5.79
CA THR A 65 12.08 19.97 -4.82
C THR A 65 10.95 20.56 -3.99
N THR A 66 11.12 21.80 -3.50
CA THR A 66 10.06 22.51 -2.75
C THR A 66 8.83 22.75 -3.62
N SER A 67 9.00 23.24 -4.86
CA SER A 67 7.88 23.47 -5.77
C SER A 67 7.12 22.18 -6.13
N LEU A 68 7.82 21.05 -6.26
CA LEU A 68 7.19 19.74 -6.49
C LEU A 68 6.38 19.27 -5.28
N ILE A 69 6.89 19.49 -4.07
CA ILE A 69 6.18 19.16 -2.83
C ILE A 69 4.91 20.03 -2.70
N GLU A 70 5.02 21.33 -2.97
CA GLU A 70 3.87 22.23 -3.02
C GLU A 70 2.85 21.78 -4.08
N PHE A 71 3.31 21.42 -5.27
CA PHE A 71 2.46 20.88 -6.34
C PHE A 71 1.72 19.62 -5.88
N TYR A 72 2.40 18.68 -5.22
CA TYR A 72 1.80 17.48 -4.66
C TYR A 72 0.67 17.83 -3.68
N PHE A 73 0.94 18.69 -2.70
CA PHE A 73 -0.06 18.99 -1.68
C PHE A 73 -1.23 19.84 -2.19
N ASN A 74 -1.02 20.66 -3.23
CA ASN A 74 -2.07 21.46 -3.83
C ASN A 74 -2.97 20.67 -4.78
N HIS A 75 -2.42 19.70 -5.54
CA HIS A 75 -3.16 19.02 -6.61
C HIS A 75 -3.37 17.54 -6.35
N VAL A 76 -2.37 16.84 -5.82
CA VAL A 76 -2.41 15.37 -5.64
C VAL A 76 -3.13 14.98 -4.36
N ARG A 77 -2.99 15.76 -3.29
CA ARG A 77 -3.65 15.52 -2.00
C ARG A 77 -5.17 15.30 -2.13
N SER A 78 -5.81 16.02 -3.06
CA SER A 78 -7.24 15.89 -3.35
C SER A 78 -7.65 14.49 -3.84
N PHE A 79 -6.72 13.72 -4.39
CA PHE A 79 -6.95 12.33 -4.80
C PHE A 79 -6.55 11.32 -3.72
N ILE A 80 -5.50 11.61 -2.95
CA ILE A 80 -4.91 10.66 -1.99
C ILE A 80 -4.32 11.37 -0.76
N ASP A 81 -5.15 11.62 0.25
CA ASP A 81 -4.75 12.27 1.51
C ASP A 81 -4.24 11.26 2.55
N ILE A 82 -3.05 10.71 2.30
CA ILE A 82 -2.40 9.73 3.20
C ILE A 82 -1.05 10.19 3.74
N VAL A 83 -0.60 11.39 3.34
CA VAL A 83 0.73 11.92 3.66
C VAL A 83 0.58 13.20 4.48
N ASN A 84 1.27 13.27 5.61
CA ASN A 84 1.29 14.48 6.43
C ASN A 84 2.25 15.53 5.81
N PRO A 85 1.77 16.74 5.47
CA PRO A 85 2.61 17.81 4.93
C PRO A 85 3.74 18.25 5.87
N GLU A 86 3.51 18.24 7.19
CA GLU A 86 4.52 18.62 8.16
C GLU A 86 5.67 17.60 8.20
N ALA A 87 5.33 16.31 8.11
CA ALA A 87 6.32 15.23 8.08
C ALA A 87 7.20 15.30 6.81
N VAL A 88 6.61 15.59 5.65
CA VAL A 88 7.37 15.76 4.39
C VAL A 88 8.25 17.00 4.45
N SER A 89 7.75 18.11 5.02
CA SER A 89 8.51 19.35 5.18
C SER A 89 9.71 19.17 6.11
N LEU A 90 9.51 18.47 7.23
CA LEU A 90 10.58 18.10 8.15
C LEU A 90 11.60 17.18 7.46
N THR A 91 11.13 16.23 6.66
CA THR A 91 11.99 15.34 5.89
C THR A 91 12.82 16.14 4.89
N LEU A 92 12.24 17.08 4.15
CA LEU A 92 12.96 17.99 3.26
C LEU A 92 14.07 18.76 3.98
N TYR A 93 13.76 19.34 5.15
CA TYR A 93 14.75 20.06 5.96
C TYR A 93 15.93 19.16 6.37
N ARG A 94 15.64 17.96 6.91
CA ARG A 94 16.67 16.98 7.29
C ARG A 94 17.49 16.55 6.08
N PHE A 95 16.82 16.34 4.95
CA PHE A 95 17.44 15.91 3.71
C PHE A 95 18.42 16.95 3.15
N GLN A 96 18.06 18.24 3.21
CA GLN A 96 18.91 19.35 2.78
C GLN A 96 20.18 19.48 3.63
N ASN A 97 20.09 19.18 4.93
CA ASN A 97 21.24 19.22 5.82
C ASN A 97 22.12 17.98 5.69
N ASN A 98 21.54 16.78 5.83
CA ASN A 98 22.25 15.50 5.78
C ASN A 98 21.37 14.39 5.16
N PRO A 99 21.50 14.09 3.85
CA PRO A 99 20.71 13.05 3.17
C PRO A 99 20.80 11.64 3.81
N ASN A 100 21.94 11.34 4.44
CA ASN A 100 22.21 10.03 5.05
C ASN A 100 21.58 9.87 6.44
N GLU A 101 21.14 10.95 7.06
CA GLU A 101 20.55 10.95 8.40
C GLU A 101 19.05 10.59 8.37
N VAL A 102 18.40 10.75 7.22
CA VAL A 102 16.97 10.49 7.06
C VAL A 102 16.70 8.97 7.08
N GLN A 103 15.72 8.56 7.88
CA GLN A 103 15.36 7.15 8.06
C GLN A 103 14.77 6.54 6.78
N GLY A 104 14.88 5.22 6.64
CA GLY A 104 14.37 4.48 5.49
C GLY A 104 12.90 4.75 5.14
N PRO A 105 11.95 4.71 6.11
CA PRO A 105 10.54 5.02 5.89
C PRO A 105 10.31 6.44 5.37
N ASP A 106 10.85 7.44 6.06
CA ASP A 106 10.73 8.85 5.68
C ASP A 106 11.28 9.10 4.27
N ARG A 107 12.46 8.53 3.97
CA ARG A 107 13.06 8.60 2.63
C ARG A 107 12.18 7.93 1.58
N CYS A 108 11.59 6.78 1.89
CA CYS A 108 10.71 6.07 0.97
C CYS A 108 9.49 6.92 0.60
N ILE A 109 8.77 7.43 1.60
CA ILE A 109 7.60 8.29 1.39
C ILE A 109 7.99 9.57 0.64
N PHE A 110 9.11 10.20 1.00
CA PHE A 110 9.62 11.40 0.34
C PHE A 110 9.88 11.18 -1.16
N TYR A 111 10.57 10.10 -1.53
CA TYR A 111 10.82 9.78 -2.94
C TYR A 111 9.54 9.45 -3.70
N LEU A 112 8.55 8.80 -3.07
CA LEU A 112 7.25 8.53 -3.68
C LEU A 112 6.45 9.80 -3.94
N VAL A 113 6.45 10.74 -2.99
CA VAL A 113 5.81 12.06 -3.16
C VAL A 113 6.40 12.78 -4.37
N LEU A 114 7.73 12.82 -4.50
CA LEU A 114 8.40 13.44 -5.64
C LEU A 114 8.11 12.70 -6.96
N ALA A 115 8.13 11.37 -6.95
CA ALA A 115 7.85 10.57 -8.14
C ALA A 115 6.41 10.77 -8.64
N VAL A 116 5.44 10.84 -7.72
CA VAL A 116 4.03 11.10 -8.04
C VAL A 116 3.82 12.52 -8.55
N ALA A 117 4.43 13.51 -7.87
CA ALA A 117 4.38 14.91 -8.31
C ALA A 117 4.88 15.04 -9.76
N LEU A 118 6.05 14.46 -10.05
CA LEU A 118 6.63 14.46 -11.40
C LEU A 118 5.84 13.64 -12.43
N ALA A 119 5.09 12.62 -12.00
CA ALA A 119 4.25 11.86 -12.92
C ALA A 119 3.01 12.65 -13.37
N LEU A 120 2.59 13.63 -12.58
CA LEU A 120 1.38 14.44 -12.81
C LEU A 120 1.68 15.90 -13.17
N ASP A 121 2.91 16.36 -12.97
CA ASP A 121 3.37 17.67 -13.39
C ASP A 121 3.29 17.79 -14.93
N PRO A 122 2.57 18.79 -15.48
CA PRO A 122 2.44 18.98 -16.92
C PRO A 122 3.78 19.26 -17.64
N GLY A 123 4.87 19.51 -16.90
CA GLY A 123 6.22 19.53 -17.47
C GLY A 123 6.55 20.77 -18.31
N ASP A 124 5.77 21.85 -18.18
CA ASP A 124 5.88 23.07 -19.00
C ASP A 124 7.04 24.00 -18.57
N SER A 125 7.96 23.50 -17.73
CA SER A 125 9.14 24.23 -17.29
C SER A 125 10.36 23.86 -18.12
N ALA A 126 11.10 24.87 -18.58
CA ALA A 126 12.39 24.73 -19.28
C ALA A 126 13.48 24.02 -18.42
N HIS A 127 13.22 23.82 -17.14
CA HIS A 127 14.08 23.10 -16.19
C HIS A 127 13.42 21.83 -15.63
N SER A 128 12.42 21.28 -16.33
CA SER A 128 11.80 20.02 -15.94
C SER A 128 12.85 18.88 -15.99
N PRO A 129 12.90 18.03 -14.95
CA PRO A 129 13.82 16.89 -14.94
C PRO A 129 13.45 15.90 -16.05
N SER A 130 14.38 15.02 -16.42
CA SER A 130 14.15 14.05 -17.49
C SER A 130 12.90 13.20 -17.21
N PRO A 131 12.14 12.79 -18.25
CA PRO A 131 10.91 12.03 -18.06
C PRO A 131 11.16 10.67 -17.38
N GLU A 132 12.38 10.12 -17.44
CA GLU A 132 12.80 8.90 -16.76
C GLU A 132 13.07 9.11 -15.28
N PHE A 133 13.30 10.34 -14.84
CA PHE A 133 13.70 10.65 -13.46
C PHE A 133 12.63 10.23 -12.44
N LYS A 134 11.34 10.42 -12.76
CA LYS A 134 10.22 9.90 -11.94
C LYS A 134 10.30 8.39 -11.73
N HIS A 135 10.76 7.65 -12.74
CA HIS A 135 10.92 6.20 -12.66
C HIS A 135 12.13 5.79 -11.81
N GLN A 136 13.19 6.60 -11.78
CA GLN A 136 14.36 6.39 -10.91
C GLN A 136 14.00 6.60 -9.44
N LEU A 137 13.30 7.71 -9.12
CA LEU A 137 12.81 7.99 -7.76
C LEU A 137 11.91 6.87 -7.25
N PHE A 138 10.99 6.38 -8.10
CA PHE A 138 10.15 5.25 -7.77
C PHE A 138 10.97 3.98 -7.46
N ALA A 139 11.96 3.65 -8.29
CA ALA A 139 12.78 2.44 -8.09
C ALA A 139 13.59 2.51 -6.78
N ILE A 140 14.10 3.69 -6.42
CA ILE A 140 14.76 3.92 -5.12
C ILE A 140 13.76 3.67 -3.98
N ALA A 141 12.56 4.25 -4.06
CA ALA A 141 11.54 4.08 -3.04
C ALA A 141 11.06 2.62 -2.90
N GLU A 142 10.88 1.91 -4.01
CA GLU A 142 10.53 0.50 -4.08
C GLU A 142 11.60 -0.38 -3.39
N GLY A 143 12.88 -0.08 -3.64
CA GLY A 143 14.00 -0.71 -2.95
C GLY A 143 13.97 -0.49 -1.43
N LEU A 144 13.57 0.70 -0.98
CA LEU A 144 13.45 1.04 0.45
C LEU A 144 12.25 0.36 1.13
N ALA A 145 11.15 0.11 0.40
CA ALA A 145 9.92 -0.47 0.94
C ALA A 145 9.93 -2.01 1.07
N HIS A 146 11.08 -2.67 0.85
CA HIS A 146 11.14 -4.13 0.82
C HIS A 146 10.64 -4.79 2.13
N PRO A 147 9.73 -5.78 2.03
CA PRO A 147 8.89 -6.26 3.13
C PRO A 147 9.65 -6.94 4.29
N THR A 148 10.89 -7.40 4.08
CA THR A 148 11.70 -8.04 5.13
C THR A 148 12.10 -7.09 6.25
N ARG A 149 12.11 -5.77 6.04
CA ARG A 149 12.50 -4.81 7.10
C ARG A 149 11.33 -4.27 7.90
N THR A 150 10.11 -4.51 7.42
CA THR A 150 8.96 -3.68 7.79
C THR A 150 8.14 -4.28 8.93
N PHE A 151 8.12 -5.60 9.07
CA PHE A 151 7.32 -6.29 10.09
C PHE A 151 8.11 -6.68 11.35
N GLU A 152 9.45 -6.72 11.29
CA GLU A 152 10.27 -7.23 12.39
C GLU A 152 10.54 -6.20 13.50
N LYS A 153 10.22 -4.91 13.32
CA LYS A 153 10.65 -3.83 14.23
C LYS A 153 9.59 -2.85 14.70
N SER A 154 8.33 -2.97 14.28
CA SER A 154 7.29 -2.02 14.69
C SER A 154 6.80 -2.34 16.11
N GLN A 155 7.44 -1.71 17.10
CA GLN A 155 7.05 -1.77 18.51
C GLN A 155 6.11 -0.61 18.91
N TYR A 156 5.83 0.33 17.99
CA TYR A 156 5.00 1.51 18.21
C TYR A 156 3.89 1.61 17.15
N HIS A 157 2.69 1.98 17.58
CA HIS A 157 1.48 2.08 16.73
C HIS A 157 1.63 3.00 15.51
N ASP A 158 2.44 4.07 15.60
CA ASP A 158 2.65 4.99 14.47
C ASP A 158 3.60 4.43 13.39
N ASP A 159 4.57 3.59 13.78
CA ASP A 159 5.51 2.93 12.84
C ASP A 159 4.84 1.82 12.01
N VAL A 160 3.59 1.47 12.33
CA VAL A 160 2.84 0.39 11.69
C VAL A 160 2.28 0.82 10.32
N LEU A 161 2.07 2.12 10.10
CA LEU A 161 1.25 2.62 8.98
C LEU A 161 2.04 3.09 7.76
N TRP A 162 3.32 3.44 7.91
CA TRP A 162 4.18 3.82 6.77
C TRP A 162 4.20 2.82 5.59
N PRO A 163 4.14 1.48 5.81
CA PRO A 163 4.17 0.52 4.70
C PRO A 163 2.89 0.60 3.87
N LEU A 164 1.76 0.84 4.54
CA LEU A 164 0.49 1.03 3.90
C LEU A 164 0.49 2.33 3.08
N GLN A 165 1.03 3.41 3.65
CA GLN A 165 1.23 4.68 2.93
C GLN A 165 2.11 4.49 1.68
N ALA A 166 3.24 3.80 1.82
CA ALA A 166 4.16 3.54 0.71
C ALA A 166 3.48 2.72 -0.40
N LEU A 167 2.77 1.63 -0.06
CA LEU A 167 2.07 0.81 -1.05
C LEU A 167 0.94 1.56 -1.76
N ALA A 168 0.21 2.42 -1.04
CA ALA A 168 -0.83 3.25 -1.64
C ALA A 168 -0.24 4.30 -2.60
N LEU A 169 0.84 4.98 -2.23
CA LEU A 169 1.56 5.89 -3.12
C LEU A 169 2.16 5.17 -4.34
N MET A 170 2.71 3.96 -4.16
CA MET A 170 3.21 3.14 -5.28
C MET A 170 2.10 2.77 -6.26
N SER A 171 0.95 2.34 -5.73
CA SER A 171 -0.23 2.05 -6.55
C SER A 171 -0.66 3.28 -7.35
N PHE A 172 -0.71 4.45 -6.69
CA PHE A 172 -1.11 5.69 -7.33
C PHE A 172 -0.10 6.14 -8.39
N PHE A 173 1.21 6.06 -8.12
CA PHE A 173 2.25 6.31 -9.12
C PHE A 173 2.07 5.43 -10.36
N MET A 174 1.87 4.12 -10.17
CA MET A 174 1.69 3.19 -11.30
C MET A 174 0.41 3.50 -12.10
N LEU A 175 -0.64 4.01 -11.44
CA LEU A 175 -1.83 4.52 -12.12
C LEU A 175 -1.52 5.77 -12.96
N SER A 176 -0.76 6.73 -12.41
CA SER A 176 -0.36 7.96 -13.11
C SER A 176 0.47 7.69 -14.36
N VAL A 177 1.27 6.62 -14.38
CA VAL A 177 2.04 6.18 -15.57
C VAL A 177 1.32 5.12 -16.40
N SER A 178 0.00 4.96 -16.23
CA SER A 178 -0.85 4.03 -16.99
C SER A 178 -0.52 2.53 -16.87
N MET A 179 0.24 2.14 -15.85
CA MET A 179 0.57 0.74 -15.55
C MET A 179 -0.46 0.11 -14.60
N ARG A 180 -1.71 -0.01 -15.08
CA ARG A 180 -2.86 -0.44 -14.27
C ARG A 180 -2.68 -1.80 -13.59
N ASN A 181 -2.08 -2.79 -14.28
CA ASN A 181 -1.87 -4.13 -13.71
C ASN A 181 -0.98 -4.08 -12.46
N THR A 182 0.16 -3.40 -12.55
CA THR A 182 1.08 -3.26 -11.42
C THR A 182 0.49 -2.37 -10.32
N ALA A 183 -0.31 -1.36 -10.68
CA ALA A 183 -1.08 -0.60 -9.70
C ALA A 183 -2.01 -1.52 -8.88
N TYR A 184 -2.74 -2.43 -9.54
CA TYR A 184 -3.60 -3.42 -8.87
C TYR A 184 -2.80 -4.35 -7.94
N GLU A 185 -1.59 -4.76 -8.32
CA GLU A 185 -0.72 -5.58 -7.48
C GLU A 185 -0.32 -4.85 -6.19
N TYR A 186 0.09 -3.58 -6.29
CA TYR A 186 0.41 -2.73 -5.14
C TYR A 186 -0.80 -2.49 -4.24
N CYS A 187 -1.96 -2.18 -4.83
CA CYS A 187 -3.22 -2.04 -4.11
C CYS A 187 -3.59 -3.33 -3.36
N GLY A 188 -3.48 -4.49 -4.02
CA GLY A 188 -3.74 -5.79 -3.39
C GLY A 188 -2.78 -6.10 -2.23
N ARG A 189 -1.50 -5.71 -2.34
CA ARG A 189 -0.55 -5.77 -1.22
C ARG A 189 -0.97 -4.85 -0.08
N ALA A 190 -1.35 -3.60 -0.38
CA ALA A 190 -1.83 -2.64 0.62
C ALA A 190 -3.03 -3.18 1.41
N VAL A 191 -4.03 -3.76 0.72
CA VAL A 191 -5.20 -4.37 1.36
C VAL A 191 -4.81 -5.50 2.31
N ARG A 192 -3.90 -6.39 1.90
CA ARG A 192 -3.42 -7.48 2.76
C ARG A 192 -2.68 -6.96 3.99
N VAL A 193 -1.86 -5.91 3.83
CA VAL A 193 -1.19 -5.24 4.95
C VAL A 193 -2.22 -4.62 5.89
N ALA A 194 -3.17 -3.83 5.37
CA ALA A 194 -4.23 -3.23 6.20
C ALA A 194 -5.08 -4.27 6.95
N TYR A 195 -5.34 -5.42 6.32
CA TYR A 195 -6.02 -6.54 6.98
C TYR A 195 -5.18 -7.15 8.10
N ALA A 196 -3.88 -7.41 7.86
CA ALA A 196 -2.97 -7.94 8.87
C ALA A 196 -2.80 -7.00 10.07
N LEU A 197 -2.84 -5.68 9.82
CA LEU A 197 -2.78 -4.64 10.84
C LEU A 197 -4.10 -4.45 11.60
N GLY A 198 -5.19 -5.08 11.17
CA GLY A 198 -6.48 -4.96 11.82
C GLY A 198 -7.20 -3.62 11.61
N ILE A 199 -6.75 -2.78 10.67
CA ILE A 199 -7.33 -1.44 10.41
C ILE A 199 -8.82 -1.53 10.08
N HIS A 200 -9.23 -2.61 9.41
CA HIS A 200 -10.62 -2.90 9.06
C HIS A 200 -11.55 -3.09 10.28
N ARG A 201 -11.00 -3.31 11.49
CA ARG A 201 -11.78 -3.52 12.72
C ARG A 201 -12.26 -2.20 13.36
N GLY A 202 -11.79 -1.07 12.84
CA GLY A 202 -12.11 0.25 13.40
C GLY A 202 -11.69 0.40 14.87
N HIS A 203 -12.08 1.52 15.48
CA HIS A 203 -11.85 1.78 16.91
C HIS A 203 -12.74 0.91 17.84
N GLU A 204 -13.57 0.02 17.28
CA GLU A 204 -14.53 -0.81 18.02
C GLU A 204 -13.87 -1.95 18.83
N SER A 205 -12.58 -2.22 18.61
CA SER A 205 -11.80 -3.16 19.44
C SER A 205 -11.26 -2.58 20.75
N GLU A 206 -11.32 -1.26 20.98
CA GLU A 206 -10.97 -0.66 22.29
C GLU A 206 -12.19 -0.54 23.21
N ILE A 207 -13.41 -0.45 22.66
CA ILE A 207 -14.65 -0.34 23.45
C ILE A 207 -15.16 -1.70 23.96
N ASN A 208 -14.69 -2.81 23.40
CA ASN A 208 -15.05 -4.16 23.84
C ASN A 208 -14.03 -4.85 24.77
N GLN A 209 -13.08 -4.10 25.34
CA GLN A 209 -12.40 -4.54 26.57
C GLN A 209 -13.32 -4.32 27.78
N PHE A 210 -14.45 -5.02 27.81
CA PHE A 210 -15.23 -5.15 29.03
C PHE A 210 -14.40 -5.94 30.06
N PRO A 211 -14.29 -5.47 31.32
CA PRO A 211 -13.66 -6.24 32.38
C PRO A 211 -14.57 -7.43 32.68
N ALA A 212 -14.21 -8.60 32.17
CA ALA A 212 -14.86 -9.83 32.61
C ALA A 212 -14.28 -10.20 33.97
N ASN A 213 -14.68 -9.51 35.04
CA ASN A 213 -14.64 -9.99 36.42
C ASN A 213 -15.68 -9.27 37.28
N GLU A 214 -16.42 -10.07 38.04
CA GLU A 214 -17.34 -9.70 39.12
C GLU A 214 -18.66 -9.02 38.74
N GLU A 215 -19.64 -9.84 38.35
CA GLU A 215 -20.96 -9.89 39.02
C GLU A 215 -21.79 -11.06 38.48
N LEU A 216 -21.57 -12.26 39.02
CA LEU A 216 -22.57 -13.35 39.06
C LEU A 216 -22.31 -14.21 40.31
N ARG A 217 -22.19 -13.55 41.47
CA ARG A 217 -22.64 -14.14 42.73
C ARG A 217 -24.15 -13.96 42.78
N THR A 218 -24.89 -14.99 42.39
CA THR A 218 -26.15 -15.42 43.05
C THR A 218 -26.71 -16.62 42.30
N THR A 219 -26.07 -17.78 42.45
CA THR A 219 -26.78 -19.06 42.53
C THR A 219 -25.97 -20.03 43.39
N GLN A 220 -26.01 -19.81 44.71
CA GLN A 220 -25.86 -20.94 45.64
C GLN A 220 -27.25 -21.53 45.88
N PRO A 221 -27.50 -22.81 45.58
CA PRO A 221 -28.40 -23.61 46.38
C PRO A 221 -27.57 -24.30 47.47
N THR A 222 -27.76 -23.78 48.68
CA THR A 222 -27.30 -24.34 49.96
C THR A 222 -27.63 -25.83 50.05
N LYS A 223 -26.61 -26.67 50.18
CA LYS A 223 -26.76 -28.05 50.68
C LYS A 223 -26.20 -28.10 52.10
N GLN A 224 -26.91 -28.82 52.96
CA GLN A 224 -26.72 -29.02 54.42
C GLN A 224 -27.37 -27.86 55.22
N SER A 225 -28.36 -28.08 56.09
CA SER A 225 -28.53 -29.18 57.04
C SER A 225 -30.01 -29.33 57.44
N GLN A 226 -30.53 -30.57 57.36
CA GLN A 226 -31.75 -31.00 58.07
C GLN A 226 -31.38 -31.38 59.50
N GLN A 227 -32.11 -30.81 60.47
CA GLN A 227 -32.33 -31.19 61.89
C GLN A 227 -32.39 -29.87 62.68
N SER A 228 -33.42 -29.48 63.43
CA SER A 228 -34.62 -30.13 63.97
C SER A 228 -35.54 -29.00 64.46
N PHE A 229 -36.86 -29.19 64.52
CA PHE A 229 -37.66 -29.00 65.73
C PHE A 229 -39.16 -29.23 65.48
N GLU A 230 -39.64 -30.28 66.13
CA GLU A 230 -40.96 -30.53 66.71
C GLU A 230 -42.15 -29.64 66.31
N LYS A 231 -43.23 -30.29 65.84
CA LYS A 231 -44.55 -30.14 66.46
C LYS A 231 -45.26 -31.49 66.47
N GLY A 232 -45.52 -31.98 67.69
CA GLY A 232 -46.27 -33.20 67.92
C GLY A 232 -47.70 -33.10 67.42
N HIS A 233 -48.21 -34.23 66.96
CA HIS A 233 -49.63 -34.55 67.01
C HIS A 233 -49.77 -36.04 67.35
N ALA A 234 -50.26 -36.27 68.56
CA ALA A 234 -50.71 -37.56 69.03
C ALA A 234 -51.81 -38.11 68.12
N ARG A 235 -51.77 -39.41 67.85
CA ARG A 235 -52.97 -40.26 67.68
C ARG A 235 -52.59 -41.73 67.87
N SER A 236 -53.02 -42.25 69.02
CA SER A 236 -53.27 -43.67 69.30
C SER A 236 -54.32 -44.22 68.31
N PRO A 237 -54.34 -45.52 67.99
CA PRO A 237 -55.16 -46.43 68.81
C PRO A 237 -54.62 -47.87 68.97
N TYR A 238 -55.08 -48.47 70.09
CA TYR A 238 -55.05 -49.88 70.53
C TYR A 238 -53.78 -50.39 71.20
#